data_AF-A0A3D4PFM6-F1
#
_entry.id   AF-A0A3D4PFM6-F1
#
_cell.length_a   1.000
_cell.length_b   1.000
_cell.length_c   1.000
_cell.angle_alpha   90.00
_cell.angle_beta   90.00
_cell.angle_gamma   90.00
#
_symmetry.space_group_name_H-M   'P 1'
#
loop_
_entity.id
_entity.type
_entity.pdbx_description
1 polymer ?
#
loop_
_entity_poly.entity_id
_entity_poly.type
_entity_poly.pdbx_seq_one_letter_code
_entity_poly.pdbx_strand_id
1 'polypeptide(L)'
;MLATSSLASAQGLVWNLPESGTGVKYTGDYRQTTYRPQSTQGDLSLDWRRTMEIRCLEREMADFQGENVACVWLEYEVVTGQQVDGNLESGPGGTRIYKVLVPESAINGIEFFQAEVPNAFVPVVKGFQKIGDGEVEEFKHPVLQIFPVLSQVFLNEKMTVAGTESISVTAGQYDAQKIECQSAIEDPQSRTTNTTEVWVADDIPFGTVQWKVRIDREVKTAADTRDQFRKHSEITIEMQAAQLIEDVTSKISNQ
;
A
#
# COMPACT_ATOMS: atom_id res chain seq x y z
N MET A 1 35.63 1.30 11.48
CA MET A 1 35.03 1.07 10.16
C MET A 1 33.54 1.35 10.36
N LEU A 2 33.08 2.55 9.96
CA LEU A 2 31.68 2.95 10.12
C LEU A 2 30.87 2.14 9.12
N ALA A 3 29.93 1.32 9.62
CA ALA A 3 28.97 0.64 8.77
C ALA A 3 28.07 1.71 8.15
N THR A 4 28.29 2.02 6.88
CA THR A 4 27.31 2.69 6.04
C THR A 4 26.08 1.78 5.99
N SER A 5 25.01 2.13 6.70
CA SER A 5 23.73 1.44 6.52
C SER A 5 23.27 1.74 5.09
N SER A 6 23.38 0.76 4.20
CA SER A 6 22.68 0.82 2.92
C SER A 6 21.19 0.92 3.23
N LEU A 7 20.61 2.10 2.99
CA LEU A 7 19.21 2.36 3.25
C LEU A 7 18.38 1.47 2.32
N ALA A 8 17.62 0.59 2.95
CA ALA A 8 16.92 -0.52 2.32
C ALA A 8 15.70 0.00 1.53
N SER A 9 15.55 -0.44 0.27
CA SER A 9 14.58 0.10 -0.71
C SER A 9 13.60 -0.95 -1.21
N ALA A 10 12.30 -0.72 -1.04
CA ALA A 10 11.22 -1.52 -1.64
C ALA A 10 9.90 -0.82 -1.49
N GLN A 11 9.00 -1.04 -2.44
CA GLN A 11 7.92 -0.10 -2.59
C GLN A 11 6.59 -0.76 -2.88
N GLY A 12 6.05 -1.50 -1.91
CA GLY A 12 4.61 -1.82 -1.80
C GLY A 12 3.85 -2.08 -3.11
N LEU A 13 3.32 -1.02 -3.73
CA LEU A 13 2.53 -1.07 -4.98
C LEU A 13 3.23 -0.46 -6.21
N VAL A 14 4.45 0.06 -6.08
CA VAL A 14 5.23 0.71 -7.14
C VAL A 14 6.45 -0.15 -7.45
N TRP A 15 6.37 -0.86 -8.56
CA TRP A 15 7.41 -1.77 -9.04
C TRP A 15 8.21 -1.10 -10.14
N ASN A 16 7.57 -0.42 -11.08
CA ASN A 16 8.26 0.36 -12.12
C ASN A 16 7.88 1.85 -12.05
N LEU A 17 8.63 2.71 -12.76
CA LEU A 17 8.27 4.11 -12.95
C LEU A 17 7.78 4.32 -14.38
N PRO A 18 6.53 4.76 -14.59
CA PRO A 18 6.08 5.17 -15.91
C PRO A 18 6.59 6.57 -16.28
N GLU A 19 6.25 7.03 -17.48
CA GLU A 19 6.49 8.41 -17.89
C GLU A 19 5.69 9.41 -17.02
N SER A 20 6.23 10.63 -16.89
CA SER A 20 5.55 11.74 -16.23
C SER A 20 4.21 12.01 -16.90
N GLY A 21 3.17 12.29 -16.10
CA GLY A 21 1.80 12.44 -16.60
C GLY A 21 1.02 11.12 -16.65
N THR A 22 1.59 10.00 -16.19
CA THR A 22 0.89 8.71 -16.11
C THR A 22 0.34 8.45 -14.71
N GLY A 23 -0.87 7.89 -14.62
CA GLY A 23 -1.47 7.42 -13.37
C GLY A 23 -2.25 6.11 -13.52
N VAL A 24 -2.53 5.46 -12.39
CA VAL A 24 -3.42 4.30 -12.31
C VAL A 24 -4.39 4.50 -11.16
N LYS A 25 -5.67 4.28 -11.44
CA LYS A 25 -6.72 4.17 -10.44
C LYS A 25 -7.00 2.70 -10.17
N TYR A 26 -7.03 2.36 -8.89
CA TYR A 26 -7.41 1.07 -8.36
C TYR A 26 -8.74 1.20 -7.60
N THR A 27 -9.59 0.19 -7.72
CA THR A 27 -10.84 0.12 -6.97
C THR A 27 -11.02 -1.25 -6.35
N GLY A 28 -11.76 -1.32 -5.25
CA GLY A 28 -11.86 -2.55 -4.51
C GLY A 28 -12.77 -2.49 -3.30
N ASP A 29 -12.79 -3.60 -2.58
CA ASP A 29 -13.55 -3.78 -1.35
C ASP A 29 -12.62 -3.72 -0.14
N TYR A 30 -13.11 -3.09 0.91
CA TYR A 30 -12.52 -3.09 2.24
C TYR A 30 -13.57 -3.64 3.20
N ARG A 31 -13.28 -4.80 3.81
CA ARG A 31 -14.15 -5.37 4.84
C ARG A 31 -13.40 -5.49 6.14
N GLN A 32 -14.09 -5.19 7.23
CA GLN A 32 -13.59 -5.42 8.57
C GLN A 32 -14.66 -6.09 9.41
N THR A 33 -14.33 -7.22 9.99
CA THR A 33 -15.18 -7.92 10.96
C THR A 33 -14.50 -7.89 12.33
N THR A 34 -15.22 -7.45 13.35
CA THR A 34 -14.82 -7.59 14.75
C THR A 34 -15.68 -8.67 15.39
N TYR A 35 -15.05 -9.76 15.79
CA TYR A 35 -15.71 -10.90 16.39
C TYR A 35 -16.07 -10.60 17.85
N ARG A 36 -17.34 -10.81 18.20
CA ARG A 36 -17.86 -10.57 19.55
C ARG A 36 -18.50 -11.85 20.09
N PRO A 37 -17.71 -12.88 20.43
CA PRO A 37 -18.23 -14.20 20.79
C PRO A 37 -19.09 -14.20 22.06
N GLN A 38 -19.00 -13.16 22.90
CA GLN A 38 -19.80 -12.99 24.12
C GLN A 38 -20.98 -12.01 23.94
N SER A 39 -21.18 -11.47 22.74
CA SER A 39 -22.24 -10.50 22.46
C SER A 39 -23.51 -11.18 21.97
N THR A 40 -24.66 -10.79 22.51
CA THR A 40 -25.97 -11.20 22.00
C THR A 40 -26.36 -10.50 20.70
N GLN A 41 -25.63 -9.45 20.30
CA GLN A 41 -25.86 -8.67 19.08
C GLN A 41 -25.07 -9.21 17.87
N GLY A 42 -24.31 -10.31 18.03
CA GLY A 42 -23.46 -10.86 16.98
C GLY A 42 -22.21 -10.02 16.69
N ASP A 43 -21.49 -10.38 15.62
CA ASP A 43 -20.27 -9.70 15.19
C ASP A 43 -20.57 -8.32 14.59
N LEU A 44 -19.58 -7.43 14.59
CA LEU A 44 -19.65 -6.17 13.84
C LEU A 44 -18.96 -6.37 12.52
N SER A 45 -19.65 -6.06 11.41
CA SER A 45 -19.02 -6.03 10.09
C SER A 45 -19.18 -4.64 9.47
N LEU A 46 -18.11 -4.18 8.85
CA LEU A 46 -18.05 -2.98 8.04
C LEU A 46 -17.71 -3.42 6.62
N ASP A 47 -18.55 -3.06 5.67
CA ASP A 47 -18.36 -3.28 4.25
C ASP A 47 -18.25 -1.94 3.54
N TRP A 48 -17.05 -1.60 3.09
CA TRP A 48 -16.72 -0.34 2.45
C TRP A 48 -16.12 -0.56 1.07
N ARG A 49 -16.20 0.47 0.26
CA ARG A 49 -15.44 0.57 -0.99
C ARG A 49 -14.17 1.36 -0.74
N ARG A 50 -13.13 1.01 -1.48
CA ARG A 50 -11.86 1.70 -1.46
C ARG A 50 -11.40 2.03 -2.87
N THR A 51 -10.89 3.24 -3.05
CA THR A 51 -10.18 3.64 -4.26
C THR A 51 -8.78 4.09 -3.90
N MET A 52 -7.83 3.81 -4.80
CA MET A 52 -6.47 4.33 -4.70
C MET A 52 -6.04 4.87 -6.05
N GLU A 53 -5.46 6.05 -6.10
CA GLU A 53 -4.82 6.58 -7.30
C GLU A 53 -3.32 6.76 -7.03
N ILE A 54 -2.49 6.27 -7.94
CA ILE A 54 -1.04 6.49 -7.94
C ILE A 54 -0.73 7.30 -9.19
N ARG A 55 -0.01 8.41 -9.04
CA ARG A 55 0.33 9.35 -10.12
C ARG A 55 1.82 9.58 -10.17
N CYS A 56 2.38 9.52 -11.37
CA CYS A 56 3.74 9.89 -11.68
C CYS A 56 3.70 11.30 -12.27
N LEU A 57 4.12 12.28 -11.48
CA LEU A 57 4.03 13.68 -11.85
C LEU A 57 5.36 14.14 -12.48
N GLU A 58 5.84 15.32 -12.11
CA GLU A 58 7.10 15.89 -12.60
C GLU A 58 8.36 15.19 -12.05
N ARG A 59 9.46 15.30 -12.81
CA ARG A 59 10.81 14.86 -12.40
C ARG A 59 11.69 16.06 -12.15
N GLU A 60 12.58 15.95 -11.17
CA GLU A 60 13.55 16.98 -10.86
C GLU A 60 14.84 16.38 -10.29
N MET A 61 15.94 17.12 -10.39
CA MET A 61 17.17 16.78 -9.70
C MET A 61 17.11 17.34 -8.27
N ALA A 62 17.46 16.53 -7.27
CA ALA A 62 17.49 16.97 -5.88
C ALA A 62 18.68 16.37 -5.12
N ASP A 63 19.06 17.00 -4.01
CA ASP A 63 20.05 16.44 -3.09
C ASP A 63 19.42 15.29 -2.31
N PHE A 64 20.04 14.12 -2.39
CA PHE A 64 19.70 12.96 -1.60
C PHE A 64 21.00 12.28 -1.16
N GLN A 65 21.21 12.18 0.16
CA GLN A 65 22.42 11.60 0.75
C GLN A 65 23.72 12.31 0.31
N GLY A 66 23.64 13.63 0.04
CA GLY A 66 24.79 14.44 -0.37
C GLY A 66 25.16 14.31 -1.86
N GLU A 67 24.35 13.61 -2.64
CA GLU A 67 24.47 13.52 -4.09
C GLU A 67 23.27 14.16 -4.78
N ASN A 68 23.52 14.79 -5.93
CA ASN A 68 22.47 15.33 -6.76
C ASN A 68 21.97 14.21 -7.70
N VAL A 69 20.76 13.70 -7.44
CA VAL A 69 20.20 12.53 -8.13
C VAL A 69 18.85 12.83 -8.78
N ALA A 70 18.52 12.07 -9.83
CA ALA A 70 17.22 12.15 -10.48
C ALA A 70 16.13 11.67 -9.52
N CYS A 71 15.08 12.47 -9.38
CA CYS A 71 13.95 12.21 -8.51
C CYS A 71 12.64 12.42 -9.26
N VAL A 72 11.60 11.72 -8.82
CA VAL A 72 10.25 11.78 -9.38
C VAL A 72 9.23 12.07 -8.30
N TRP A 73 8.26 12.93 -8.62
CA TRP A 73 7.11 13.16 -7.76
C TRP A 73 6.09 12.05 -7.93
N LEU A 74 5.83 11.33 -6.85
CA LEU A 74 4.76 10.34 -6.76
C LEU A 74 3.65 10.89 -5.88
N GLU A 75 2.41 10.84 -6.37
CA GLU A 75 1.22 11.19 -5.59
C GLU A 75 0.33 9.96 -5.39
N TYR A 76 -0.05 9.73 -4.14
CA TYR A 76 -0.93 8.67 -3.70
C TYR A 76 -2.18 9.30 -3.12
N GLU A 77 -3.34 8.93 -3.62
CA GLU A 77 -4.63 9.26 -3.01
C GLU A 77 -5.34 7.98 -2.65
N VAL A 78 -5.81 7.87 -1.41
CA VAL A 78 -6.63 6.75 -0.96
C VAL A 78 -7.92 7.29 -0.37
N VAL A 79 -9.05 6.77 -0.85
CA VAL A 79 -10.38 7.08 -0.33
C VAL A 79 -11.04 5.78 0.10
N THR A 80 -11.53 5.74 1.33
CA THR A 80 -12.30 4.61 1.88
C THR A 80 -13.61 5.12 2.45
N GLY A 81 -14.72 4.50 2.06
CA GLY A 81 -16.05 5.00 2.44
C GLY A 81 -17.18 4.03 2.13
N GLN A 82 -18.39 4.42 2.52
CA GLN A 82 -19.61 3.70 2.15
C GLN A 82 -20.04 4.10 0.74
N GLN A 83 -20.55 3.13 -0.01
CA GLN A 83 -21.17 3.42 -1.29
C GLN A 83 -22.63 3.83 -1.05
N VAL A 84 -22.93 5.11 -1.26
CA VAL A 84 -24.27 5.71 -1.09
C VAL A 84 -24.63 6.40 -2.40
N ASP A 85 -25.75 6.00 -3.02
CA ASP A 85 -26.24 6.55 -4.29
C ASP A 85 -25.18 6.61 -5.42
N GLY A 86 -24.28 5.62 -5.45
CA GLY A 86 -23.19 5.53 -6.43
C GLY A 86 -21.96 6.38 -6.10
N ASN A 87 -22.04 7.23 -5.08
CA ASN A 87 -20.92 8.02 -4.58
C ASN A 87 -20.22 7.31 -3.42
N LEU A 88 -18.93 7.61 -3.25
CA LEU A 88 -18.15 7.13 -2.12
C LEU A 88 -18.18 8.18 -1.02
N GLU A 89 -18.99 7.95 0.01
CA GLU A 89 -19.03 8.81 1.19
C GLU A 89 -17.96 8.36 2.18
N SER A 90 -16.83 9.08 2.18
CA SER A 90 -15.77 8.91 3.16
C SER A 90 -16.09 9.69 4.44
N GLY A 91 -15.95 9.06 5.61
CA GLY A 91 -15.96 9.79 6.88
C GLY A 91 -14.74 10.71 7.03
N PRO A 92 -14.68 11.53 8.11
CA PRO A 92 -13.53 12.40 8.38
C PRO A 92 -12.21 11.60 8.41
N GLY A 93 -11.27 11.95 7.51
CA GLY A 93 -9.99 11.24 7.36
C GLY A 93 -10.03 9.95 6.53
N GLY A 94 -11.17 9.64 5.90
CA GLY A 94 -11.31 8.55 4.94
C GLY A 94 -10.61 8.81 3.60
N THR A 95 -10.28 10.07 3.32
CA THR A 95 -9.40 10.49 2.22
C THR A 95 -8.01 10.84 2.75
N ARG A 96 -6.96 10.33 2.09
CA ARG A 96 -5.57 10.68 2.37
C ARG A 96 -4.84 10.90 1.06
N ILE A 97 -4.13 12.02 0.95
CA ILE A 97 -3.30 12.35 -0.20
C ILE A 97 -1.87 12.57 0.28
N TYR A 98 -0.90 11.92 -0.35
CA TYR A 98 0.52 12.11 -0.13
C TYR A 98 1.19 12.39 -1.46
N LYS A 99 1.92 13.49 -1.57
CA LYS A 99 2.79 13.79 -2.73
C LYS A 99 4.22 13.84 -2.23
N VAL A 100 5.07 12.95 -2.71
CA VAL A 100 6.45 12.80 -2.24
C VAL A 100 7.42 12.80 -3.41
N LEU A 101 8.54 13.50 -3.24
CA LEU A 101 9.68 13.44 -4.14
C LEU A 101 10.56 12.27 -3.73
N VAL A 102 10.76 11.34 -4.67
CA VAL A 102 11.43 10.07 -4.44
C VAL A 102 12.61 9.95 -5.41
N PRO A 103 13.82 9.56 -4.96
CA PRO A 103 14.91 9.23 -5.86
C PRO A 103 14.50 8.09 -6.80
N GLU A 104 14.69 8.24 -8.11
CA GLU A 104 14.27 7.22 -9.08
C GLU A 104 14.99 5.89 -8.85
N SER A 105 16.23 5.94 -8.38
CA SER A 105 17.04 4.77 -8.01
C SER A 105 16.51 3.99 -6.80
N ALA A 106 15.52 4.51 -6.08
CA ALA A 106 14.86 3.77 -5.00
C ALA A 106 13.73 2.86 -5.50
N ILE A 107 13.34 2.96 -6.77
CA ILE A 107 12.31 2.13 -7.41
C ILE A 107 12.99 0.95 -8.12
N ASN A 108 13.09 -0.20 -7.44
CA ASN A 108 13.96 -1.30 -7.87
C ASN A 108 13.29 -2.39 -8.72
N GLY A 109 12.06 -2.23 -9.21
CA GLY A 109 11.51 -3.20 -10.14
C GLY A 109 11.20 -4.57 -9.55
N ILE A 110 11.02 -5.51 -10.47
CA ILE A 110 11.03 -6.96 -10.26
C ILE A 110 12.46 -7.44 -9.90
N GLU A 111 13.53 -6.72 -10.28
CA GLU A 111 14.92 -7.09 -9.90
C GLU A 111 15.14 -7.10 -8.38
N PHE A 112 14.23 -6.44 -7.64
CA PHE A 112 14.06 -6.53 -6.20
C PHE A 112 14.00 -7.96 -5.61
N PHE A 113 13.58 -8.98 -6.37
CA PHE A 113 13.49 -10.37 -5.90
C PHE A 113 14.85 -11.02 -5.56
N GLN A 114 15.98 -10.34 -5.82
CA GLN A 114 17.32 -10.82 -5.47
C GLN A 114 17.91 -10.14 -4.21
N ALA A 115 17.17 -9.24 -3.55
CA ALA A 115 17.62 -8.54 -2.35
C ALA A 115 17.35 -9.33 -1.05
N GLU A 116 18.25 -9.22 -0.07
CA GLU A 116 18.14 -9.95 1.20
C GLU A 116 17.03 -9.45 2.15
N VAL A 117 16.54 -8.20 1.98
CA VAL A 117 15.52 -7.59 2.86
C VAL A 117 14.50 -6.79 2.06
N PRO A 118 13.22 -7.20 2.08
CA PRO A 118 12.12 -6.44 1.49
C PRO A 118 11.65 -5.29 2.38
N ASN A 119 11.16 -4.22 1.76
CA ASN A 119 10.90 -2.95 2.45
C ASN A 119 9.44 -2.49 2.33
N ALA A 120 8.96 -1.79 3.35
CA ALA A 120 7.61 -1.27 3.42
C ALA A 120 7.57 0.26 3.18
N PHE A 121 8.69 0.85 2.75
CA PHE A 121 8.98 2.28 2.85
C PHE A 121 9.55 2.85 1.55
N VAL A 122 9.04 4.02 1.16
CA VAL A 122 9.56 4.82 0.05
C VAL A 122 10.39 5.96 0.63
N PRO A 123 11.67 6.14 0.26
CA PRO A 123 12.45 7.29 0.73
C PRO A 123 11.89 8.59 0.19
N VAL A 124 11.91 9.63 1.02
CA VAL A 124 11.34 10.94 0.71
C VAL A 124 12.41 12.00 0.83
N VAL A 125 12.64 12.74 -0.25
CA VAL A 125 13.49 13.94 -0.28
C VAL A 125 12.73 15.13 0.31
N LYS A 126 11.49 15.33 -0.14
CA LYS A 126 10.52 16.31 0.36
C LYS A 126 9.12 15.85 -0.02
N GLY A 127 8.10 16.35 0.65
CA GLY A 127 6.73 16.00 0.30
C GLY A 127 5.69 16.81 1.04
N PHE A 128 4.44 16.46 0.76
CA PHE A 128 3.26 17.08 1.31
C PHE A 128 2.20 16.03 1.57
N GLN A 129 1.32 16.30 2.53
CA GLN A 129 0.17 15.46 2.85
C GLN A 129 -1.10 16.28 3.03
N LYS A 130 -2.24 15.66 2.76
CA LYS A 130 -3.57 16.19 3.06
C LYS A 130 -4.46 15.06 3.57
N ILE A 131 -5.14 15.27 4.70
CA ILE A 131 -6.01 14.26 5.33
C ILE A 131 -7.43 14.80 5.40
N GLY A 132 -8.38 14.10 4.78
CA GLY A 132 -9.76 14.54 4.64
C GLY A 132 -9.85 15.94 4.04
N ASP A 133 -10.63 16.79 4.70
CA ASP A 133 -10.81 18.21 4.35
C ASP A 133 -9.80 19.14 5.06
N GLY A 134 -8.76 18.59 5.67
CA GLY A 134 -7.70 19.36 6.31
C GLY A 134 -6.84 20.15 5.31
N GLU A 135 -6.01 21.03 5.84
CA GLU A 135 -5.04 21.79 5.04
C GLU A 135 -3.93 20.89 4.49
N VAL A 136 -3.26 21.37 3.44
CA VAL A 136 -2.03 20.73 2.95
C VAL A 136 -0.89 21.06 3.90
N GLU A 137 -0.19 20.03 4.37
CA GLU A 137 0.94 20.15 5.27
C GLU A 137 2.21 19.57 4.64
N GLU A 138 3.37 20.08 5.04
CA GLU A 138 4.66 19.47 4.68
C GLU A 138 4.76 18.06 5.29
N PHE A 139 5.17 17.10 4.47
CA PHE A 139 5.47 15.75 4.91
C PHE A 139 6.92 15.69 5.42
N LYS A 140 7.06 15.67 6.76
CA LYS A 140 8.36 15.80 7.45
C LYS A 140 9.10 14.50 7.70
N HIS A 141 8.52 13.36 7.32
CA HIS A 141 9.15 12.06 7.53
C HIS A 141 10.10 11.73 6.38
N PRO A 142 11.27 11.12 6.66
CA PRO A 142 12.24 10.76 5.62
C PRO A 142 11.78 9.57 4.77
N VAL A 143 10.68 8.93 5.16
CA VAL A 143 10.08 7.81 4.44
C VAL A 143 8.56 7.90 4.46
N LEU A 144 7.93 7.52 3.35
CA LEU A 144 6.50 7.25 3.26
C LEU A 144 6.24 5.77 3.50
N GLN A 145 5.36 5.46 4.44
CA GLN A 145 4.95 4.09 4.74
C GLN A 145 3.78 3.69 3.83
N ILE A 146 4.00 2.77 2.88
CA ILE A 146 2.89 2.24 2.06
C ILE A 146 2.03 1.28 2.89
N PHE A 147 2.69 0.47 3.73
CA PHE A 147 2.09 -0.30 4.80
C PHE A 147 2.31 0.37 6.16
N PRO A 148 1.31 0.47 7.04
CA PRO A 148 -0.10 0.08 6.87
C PRO A 148 -0.97 1.18 6.25
N VAL A 149 -0.40 2.36 5.98
CA VAL A 149 -1.15 3.61 5.81
C VAL A 149 -1.96 3.67 4.51
N LEU A 150 -1.42 3.16 3.40
CA LEU A 150 -2.04 3.30 2.07
C LEU A 150 -2.71 1.99 1.63
N SER A 151 -1.94 0.93 1.42
CA SER A 151 -2.43 -0.27 0.73
C SER A 151 -2.67 -1.48 1.63
N GLN A 152 -2.09 -1.48 2.84
CA GLN A 152 -2.01 -2.62 3.75
C GLN A 152 -1.27 -3.86 3.18
N VAL A 153 -0.66 -3.78 1.98
CA VAL A 153 0.16 -4.89 1.49
C VAL A 153 1.50 -4.92 2.22
N PHE A 154 1.84 -6.08 2.76
CA PHE A 154 3.06 -6.27 3.51
C PHE A 154 3.89 -7.38 2.85
N LEU A 155 5.00 -6.98 2.23
CA LEU A 155 5.97 -7.90 1.63
C LEU A 155 7.25 -7.87 2.48
N ASN A 156 7.76 -9.05 2.83
CA ASN A 156 8.96 -9.25 3.62
C ASN A 156 9.82 -10.36 3.00
N GLU A 157 10.93 -10.71 3.63
CA GLU A 157 11.94 -11.67 3.13
C GLU A 157 11.39 -13.09 2.92
N LYS A 158 10.19 -13.37 3.42
CA LYS A 158 9.49 -14.65 3.26
C LYS A 158 8.53 -14.67 2.08
N MET A 159 8.50 -13.61 1.27
CA MET A 159 7.70 -13.59 0.06
C MET A 159 8.12 -14.71 -0.90
N THR A 160 7.16 -15.20 -1.67
CA THR A 160 7.36 -16.25 -2.67
C THR A 160 6.76 -15.81 -3.99
N VAL A 161 7.45 -16.14 -5.08
CA VAL A 161 6.92 -15.99 -6.43
C VAL A 161 6.17 -17.28 -6.76
N ALA A 162 4.83 -17.20 -6.79
CA ALA A 162 3.95 -18.35 -7.00
C ALA A 162 3.81 -18.75 -8.49
N GLY A 163 4.31 -17.91 -9.40
CA GLY A 163 4.29 -18.15 -10.85
C GLY A 163 3.71 -16.98 -11.61
N THR A 164 3.53 -17.16 -12.92
CA THR A 164 2.87 -16.19 -13.81
C THR A 164 1.50 -16.72 -14.19
N GLU A 165 0.49 -15.87 -14.12
CA GLU A 165 -0.88 -16.18 -14.54
C GLU A 165 -1.55 -14.99 -15.22
N SER A 166 -2.52 -15.30 -16.10
CA SER A 166 -3.27 -14.26 -16.81
C SER A 166 -4.39 -13.74 -15.90
N ILE A 167 -4.38 -12.43 -15.63
CA ILE A 167 -5.31 -11.75 -14.75
C ILE A 167 -6.14 -10.75 -15.55
N SER A 168 -7.47 -10.83 -15.42
CA SER A 168 -8.40 -9.87 -16.00
C SER A 168 -8.91 -8.91 -14.93
N VAL A 169 -8.61 -7.63 -15.11
CA VAL A 169 -9.11 -6.51 -14.30
C VAL A 169 -9.89 -5.54 -15.19
N THR A 170 -10.53 -4.53 -14.60
CA THR A 170 -11.30 -3.55 -15.39
C THR A 170 -10.41 -2.76 -16.36
N ALA A 171 -9.15 -2.50 -16.00
CA ALA A 171 -8.20 -1.79 -16.87
C ALA A 171 -7.71 -2.62 -18.08
N GLY A 172 -7.90 -3.95 -18.07
CA GLY A 172 -7.40 -4.82 -19.13
C GLY A 172 -7.07 -6.23 -18.65
N GLN A 173 -6.40 -6.99 -19.52
CA GLN A 173 -5.87 -8.31 -19.22
C GLN A 173 -4.36 -8.27 -19.26
N TYR A 174 -3.71 -8.86 -18.27
CA TYR A 174 -2.27 -8.82 -18.06
C TYR A 174 -1.75 -10.21 -17.72
N ASP A 175 -0.58 -10.57 -18.22
CA ASP A 175 0.16 -11.75 -17.76
C ASP A 175 1.04 -11.32 -16.59
N ALA A 176 0.60 -11.63 -15.37
CA ALA A 176 1.17 -11.08 -14.15
C ALA A 176 1.85 -12.15 -13.31
N GLN A 177 2.99 -11.78 -12.72
CA GLN A 177 3.66 -12.59 -11.71
C GLN A 177 2.92 -12.45 -10.37
N LYS A 178 2.48 -13.58 -9.80
CA LYS A 178 1.87 -13.64 -8.48
C LYS A 178 2.96 -13.73 -7.40
N ILE A 179 2.88 -12.83 -6.43
CA ILE A 179 3.74 -12.76 -5.26
C ILE A 179 2.86 -13.01 -4.03
N GLU A 180 3.27 -13.94 -3.19
CA GLU A 180 2.57 -14.28 -1.94
C GLU A 180 3.49 -14.03 -0.76
N CYS A 181 2.96 -13.44 0.31
CA CYS A 181 3.69 -13.20 1.54
C CYS A 181 2.78 -13.45 2.74
N GLN A 182 3.31 -14.16 3.75
CA GLN A 182 2.65 -14.30 5.04
C GLN A 182 3.61 -13.97 6.18
N SER A 183 3.14 -13.13 7.09
CA SER A 183 3.88 -12.74 8.28
C SER A 183 2.97 -12.78 9.50
N ALA A 184 3.50 -13.26 10.62
CA ALA A 184 2.80 -13.25 11.90
C ALA A 184 3.67 -12.54 12.95
N ILE A 185 3.05 -11.61 13.67
CA ILE A 185 3.63 -10.96 14.84
C ILE A 185 2.83 -11.42 16.05
N GLU A 186 3.51 -11.96 17.05
CA GLU A 186 2.89 -12.46 18.27
C GLU A 186 3.51 -11.78 19.49
N ASP A 187 2.65 -11.33 20.41
CA ASP A 187 2.98 -10.96 21.78
C ASP A 187 2.29 -11.95 22.75
N PRO A 188 2.53 -11.86 24.08
CA PRO A 188 1.96 -12.81 25.04
C PRO A 188 0.43 -12.93 25.03
N GLN A 189 -0.31 -11.97 24.49
CA GLN A 189 -1.78 -11.92 24.52
C GLN A 189 -2.42 -11.67 23.15
N SER A 190 -1.67 -11.31 22.13
CA SER A 190 -2.18 -11.04 20.79
C SER A 190 -1.30 -11.63 19.70
N ARG A 191 -1.94 -12.04 18.60
CA ARG A 191 -1.28 -12.48 17.38
C ARG A 191 -1.92 -11.76 16.21
N THR A 192 -1.11 -11.20 15.33
CA THR A 192 -1.57 -10.60 14.08
C THR A 192 -0.90 -11.32 12.93
N THR A 193 -1.69 -11.93 12.04
CA THR A 193 -1.22 -12.59 10.82
C THR A 193 -1.65 -11.74 9.63
N ASN A 194 -0.68 -11.25 8.85
CA ASN A 194 -0.89 -10.59 7.58
C ASN A 194 -0.59 -11.59 6.46
N THR A 195 -1.54 -11.79 5.56
CA THR A 195 -1.40 -12.56 4.32
C THR A 195 -1.65 -11.61 3.15
N THR A 196 -0.68 -11.51 2.25
CA THR A 196 -0.68 -10.61 1.10
C THR A 196 -0.48 -11.41 -0.17
N GLU A 197 -1.29 -11.12 -1.20
CA GLU A 197 -1.08 -11.56 -2.57
C GLU A 197 -1.00 -10.31 -3.47
N VAL A 198 0.01 -10.21 -4.33
CA VAL A 198 0.18 -9.09 -5.28
C VAL A 198 0.46 -9.66 -6.66
N TRP A 199 -0.18 -9.09 -7.68
CA TRP A 199 0.05 -9.42 -9.08
C TRP A 199 0.76 -8.26 -9.75
N VAL A 200 1.91 -8.53 -10.36
CA VAL A 200 2.78 -7.53 -10.96
C VAL A 200 3.05 -7.87 -12.42
N ALA A 201 2.98 -6.89 -13.31
CA ALA A 201 3.25 -7.03 -14.73
C ALA A 201 4.07 -5.84 -15.25
N ASP A 202 4.86 -6.03 -16.31
CA ASP A 202 5.73 -4.98 -16.85
C ASP A 202 4.99 -3.96 -17.73
N ASP A 203 3.83 -4.33 -18.26
CA ASP A 203 3.03 -3.59 -19.24
C ASP A 203 1.90 -2.75 -18.61
N ILE A 204 1.92 -2.58 -17.28
CA ILE A 204 1.06 -1.64 -16.55
C ILE A 204 1.90 -0.58 -15.82
N PRO A 205 1.47 0.70 -15.79
CA PRO A 205 2.17 1.72 -15.02
C PRO A 205 2.22 1.35 -13.53
N PHE A 206 3.36 1.61 -12.90
CA PHE A 206 3.72 1.19 -11.53
C PHE A 206 3.81 -0.33 -11.31
N GLY A 207 3.53 -1.14 -12.33
CA GLY A 207 3.66 -2.59 -12.33
C GLY A 207 2.58 -3.37 -11.57
N THR A 208 1.89 -2.78 -10.59
CA THR A 208 0.83 -3.51 -9.86
C THR A 208 -0.45 -3.61 -10.67
N VAL A 209 -0.95 -4.84 -10.87
CA VAL A 209 -2.24 -5.13 -11.52
C VAL A 209 -3.36 -5.25 -10.48
N GLN A 210 -3.11 -6.00 -9.42
CA GLN A 210 -4.09 -6.36 -8.39
C GLN A 210 -3.36 -6.69 -7.08
N TRP A 211 -4.04 -6.52 -5.94
CA TRP A 211 -3.61 -7.12 -4.68
C TRP A 211 -4.77 -7.56 -3.81
N LYS A 212 -4.48 -8.54 -2.96
CA LYS A 212 -5.36 -9.02 -1.89
C LYS A 212 -4.60 -9.02 -0.57
N VAL A 213 -5.26 -8.58 0.48
CA VAL A 213 -4.71 -8.58 1.84
C VAL A 213 -5.74 -9.15 2.78
N ARG A 214 -5.28 -10.01 3.68
CA ARG A 214 -6.02 -10.51 4.83
C ARG A 214 -5.20 -10.29 6.09
N ILE A 215 -5.78 -9.60 7.06
CA ILE A 215 -5.17 -9.38 8.38
C ILE A 215 -6.08 -10.01 9.43
N ASP A 216 -5.64 -11.13 10.00
CA ASP A 216 -6.29 -11.76 11.14
C ASP A 216 -5.63 -11.26 12.42
N ARG A 217 -6.44 -10.78 13.36
CA ARG A 217 -6.02 -10.51 14.74
C ARG A 217 -6.69 -11.50 15.66
N GLU A 218 -5.88 -12.14 16.47
CA GLU A 218 -6.30 -13.07 17.50
C GLU A 218 -5.84 -12.57 18.86
N VAL A 219 -6.63 -12.85 19.90
CA VAL A 219 -6.30 -12.49 21.28
C VAL A 219 -6.54 -13.66 22.21
N LYS A 220 -5.89 -13.61 23.36
CA LYS A 220 -6.12 -14.50 24.51
C LYS A 220 -5.92 -13.74 25.81
N THR A 221 -6.41 -14.29 26.91
CA THR A 221 -6.23 -13.71 28.24
C THR A 221 -4.90 -14.13 28.86
N ALA A 222 -4.47 -13.47 29.93
CA ALA A 222 -3.26 -13.87 30.67
C ALA A 222 -3.36 -15.27 31.32
N ALA A 223 -4.58 -15.76 31.53
CA ALA A 223 -4.84 -17.08 32.11
C ALA A 223 -4.90 -18.20 31.07
N ASP A 224 -5.02 -17.85 29.78
CA ASP A 224 -5.04 -18.82 28.68
C ASP A 224 -3.61 -19.36 28.40
N THR A 225 -3.55 -20.61 27.96
CA THR A 225 -2.29 -21.27 27.58
C THR A 225 -1.71 -20.69 26.28
N ARG A 226 -0.50 -21.12 25.90
CA ARG A 226 0.24 -20.55 24.77
C ARG A 226 -0.57 -20.52 23.46
N ASP A 227 -1.36 -21.56 23.19
CA ASP A 227 -2.01 -21.77 21.89
C ASP A 227 -3.50 -21.41 21.88
N GLN A 228 -4.04 -20.89 22.98
CA GLN A 228 -5.47 -20.58 23.13
C GLN A 228 -5.88 -19.21 22.56
N PHE A 229 -5.30 -18.84 21.41
CA PHE A 229 -5.71 -17.67 20.67
C PHE A 229 -7.12 -17.85 20.07
N ARG A 230 -7.90 -16.77 20.08
CA ARG A 230 -9.24 -16.72 19.49
C ARG A 230 -9.34 -15.52 18.57
N LYS A 231 -10.02 -15.67 17.43
CA LYS A 231 -10.27 -14.58 16.50
C LYS A 231 -10.89 -13.38 17.20
N HIS A 232 -10.30 -12.21 17.00
CA HIS A 232 -10.75 -10.94 17.53
C HIS A 232 -11.22 -10.01 16.41
N SER A 233 -10.46 -9.92 15.32
CA SER A 233 -10.87 -9.20 14.13
C SER A 233 -10.24 -9.78 12.87
N GLU A 234 -10.87 -9.49 11.74
CA GLU A 234 -10.38 -9.82 10.41
C GLU A 234 -10.58 -8.60 9.51
N ILE A 235 -9.55 -8.23 8.74
CA ILE A 235 -9.64 -7.23 7.67
C ILE A 235 -9.33 -7.93 6.37
N THR A 236 -10.17 -7.73 5.34
CA THR A 236 -9.92 -8.19 3.98
C THR A 236 -9.98 -7.03 3.02
N ILE A 237 -8.98 -6.92 2.14
CA ILE A 237 -8.89 -5.89 1.10
C ILE A 237 -8.64 -6.59 -0.22
N GLU A 238 -9.43 -6.28 -1.23
CA GLU A 238 -9.23 -6.75 -2.59
C GLU A 238 -9.31 -5.56 -3.52
N MET A 239 -8.21 -5.24 -4.21
CA MET A 239 -8.08 -4.05 -5.04
C MET A 239 -7.50 -4.43 -6.39
N GLN A 240 -8.02 -3.83 -7.47
CA GLN A 240 -7.60 -4.11 -8.85
C GLN A 240 -7.47 -2.83 -9.66
N ALA A 241 -6.61 -2.83 -10.67
CA ALA A 241 -6.48 -1.72 -11.60
C ALA A 241 -7.80 -1.51 -12.36
N ALA A 242 -8.34 -0.31 -12.22
CA ALA A 242 -9.63 0.07 -12.74
C ALA A 242 -9.54 0.96 -13.98
N GLN A 243 -8.55 1.85 -14.01
CA GLN A 243 -8.38 2.82 -15.09
C GLN A 243 -6.92 3.27 -15.17
N LEU A 244 -6.40 3.35 -16.39
CA LEU A 244 -5.17 4.06 -16.71
C LEU A 244 -5.48 5.54 -16.97
N ILE A 245 -4.64 6.43 -16.48
CA ILE A 245 -4.85 7.87 -16.55
C ILE A 245 -3.66 8.52 -17.24
N GLU A 246 -3.91 9.32 -18.26
CA GLU A 246 -2.93 10.16 -18.95
C GLU A 246 -3.07 11.62 -18.51
N ASP A 247 -2.04 12.42 -18.76
CA ASP A 247 -1.97 13.85 -18.43
C ASP A 247 -2.34 14.16 -16.96
N VAL A 248 -1.91 13.30 -16.02
CA VAL A 248 -2.24 13.52 -14.61
C VAL A 248 -1.62 14.81 -14.07
N THR A 249 -2.42 15.55 -13.32
CA THR A 249 -1.97 16.70 -12.54
C THR A 249 -2.06 16.40 -11.05
N SER A 250 -1.21 17.06 -10.28
CA SER A 250 -1.21 17.00 -8.81
C SER A 250 -2.60 17.35 -8.24
N LYS A 251 -3.12 16.53 -7.32
CA LYS A 251 -4.35 16.84 -6.56
C LYS A 251 -4.11 17.74 -5.36
N ILE A 252 -2.85 17.92 -4.98
CA ILE A 252 -2.46 19.02 -4.10
C ILE A 252 -1.80 20.14 -4.91
N SER A 253 -2.18 21.38 -4.66
CA SER A 253 -1.47 22.54 -5.19
C SER A 253 -0.21 22.77 -4.37
N ASN A 254 0.95 22.88 -5.03
CA ASN A 254 2.14 23.43 -4.38
C ASN A 254 1.81 24.89 -4.00
N GLN A 255 1.97 25.27 -2.73
CA GLN A 255 1.98 26.70 -2.35
C GLN A 255 3.25 27.38 -2.86
#